data_AF-A0A8J1W6X0-F1
#
_entry.id   AF-A0A8J1W6X0-F1
#
_cell.length_a   1.000
_cell.length_b   1.000
_cell.length_c   1.000
_cell.angle_alpha   90.00
_cell.angle_beta   90.00
_cell.angle_gamma   90.00
#
_symmetry.space_group_name_H-M   'P 1'
#
loop_
_entity.id
_entity.type
_entity.pdbx_description
1 polymer ?
#
loop_
_entity_poly.entity_id
_entity_poly.type
_entity_poly.pdbx_seq_one_letter_code
_entity_poly.pdbx_strand_id
1 'polypeptide(L)'
;MKVRGRGRMRGFALRLSGMLLPFVAGKKFLDATVKNIDDARSRIQPVMGTLSKLDPSDIEYIVQNHFWDLATEIVTESHKQKVDLSFAVRKAVQGVRNKADELIRYLNPKYHEKQKVTPVYRWAQNSTHVFVTIKYSVKWDAPGAVNVKDPQVVFDDNVFRFTASGEHSGNKYEYSLDLDCFDAIDEAGSTWSAASVGRFTAVLAKRRMRRWPRLLLDKKKKGTGRPDLGRQEELDKEDSPASVVMQSEKSCAVSEKIYCPHSDKCMGNCTTCAEWNIQSHGGNFCSGAPQKAPDSVVFTDSNMMRYRIDGELKIESKEQYHVDSYVIKYGVVTSADRKADELETIAEIPASTHSKFTVKSLSGLRPYSALEAGQEMALAVFSKNTFGVLETPVWKTVEDAFVPESGPKKVSFSDTNGDVGKLTGDVVIEGPTETEDPTITQYALYFAKRGGRVLSSKSDSYIGVENRVAGSGTVTYKLTDKSVPTGTQGIIAFAKNSFGENREQGTYIDVQDAQRPCAGEDRGSSVNCPPRIKSITGDASPEANVISVVLDLDKTIPKGVTASVYLATDKSCTKASNYKAVEHQAVEAQILLDNTQLNGDGESWRYSHILLYTKNDFGTSKYCSAHAFTDAGADIAEKAEL
;
A
#
# COMPACT_ATOMS: atom_id res chain seq x y z
N MET A 1 10.80 36.08 0.49
CA MET A 1 10.59 34.82 -0.25
C MET A 1 9.11 34.50 -0.24
N LYS A 2 8.47 34.47 -1.41
CA LYS A 2 6.99 34.42 -1.60
C LYS A 2 6.60 32.99 -1.99
N VAL A 3 6.03 32.21 -1.06
CA VAL A 3 5.66 30.82 -1.31
C VAL A 3 4.26 30.77 -1.95
N ARG A 4 4.19 30.33 -3.20
CA ARG A 4 2.95 29.99 -3.92
C ARG A 4 2.69 28.49 -3.73
N GLY A 5 1.61 28.13 -3.04
CA GLY A 5 1.05 26.77 -3.05
C GLY A 5 -0.33 26.77 -3.71
N ARG A 6 -0.43 26.26 -4.94
CA ARG A 6 -1.72 25.92 -5.58
C ARG A 6 -1.92 24.41 -5.50
N GLY A 7 -2.73 23.96 -4.54
CA GLY A 7 -3.25 22.60 -4.49
C GLY A 7 -4.47 22.45 -5.41
N ARG A 8 -4.35 21.60 -6.42
CA ARG A 8 -5.39 21.27 -7.40
C ARG A 8 -6.22 20.10 -6.82
N MET A 9 -7.42 20.35 -6.33
CA MET A 9 -8.36 19.26 -6.00
C MET A 9 -8.99 18.70 -7.29
N ARG A 10 -8.87 17.38 -7.49
CA ARG A 10 -9.61 16.63 -8.51
C ARG A 10 -10.97 16.26 -7.91
N GLY A 11 -12.04 16.92 -8.34
CA GLY A 11 -13.40 16.54 -8.04
C GLY A 11 -13.81 15.31 -8.86
N PHE A 12 -14.26 14.26 -8.17
CA PHE A 12 -14.97 13.12 -8.76
C PHE A 12 -16.39 13.58 -9.16
N ALA A 13 -16.66 13.59 -10.46
CA ALA A 13 -17.96 13.91 -11.01
C ALA A 13 -18.87 12.67 -11.00
N LEU A 14 -19.95 12.72 -10.22
CA LEU A 14 -21.10 11.82 -10.41
C LEU A 14 -21.92 12.33 -11.60
N ARG A 15 -21.93 11.57 -12.70
CA ARG A 15 -22.83 11.77 -13.83
C ARG A 15 -24.26 11.35 -13.46
N LEU A 16 -25.08 12.32 -13.05
CA LEU A 16 -26.53 12.22 -13.16
C LEU A 16 -26.92 12.69 -14.56
N SER A 17 -27.08 11.75 -15.49
CA SER A 17 -27.71 12.02 -16.80
C SER A 17 -29.21 12.12 -16.61
N GLY A 18 -29.67 13.29 -16.17
CA GLY A 18 -31.03 13.77 -16.38
C GLY A 18 -30.96 14.93 -17.38
N MET A 19 -31.67 14.80 -18.49
CA MET A 19 -31.78 15.80 -19.56
C MET A 19 -32.26 17.15 -19.00
N LEU A 20 -31.33 18.03 -18.60
CA LEU A 20 -31.62 19.44 -18.33
C LEU A 20 -31.68 20.14 -19.69
N LEU A 21 -32.90 20.28 -20.22
CA LEU A 21 -33.15 21.26 -21.28
C LEU A 21 -32.81 22.66 -20.74
N PRO A 22 -32.15 23.52 -21.54
CA PRO A 22 -31.88 24.89 -21.12
C PRO A 22 -33.21 25.61 -20.85
N PHE A 23 -33.40 26.07 -19.61
CA PHE A 23 -34.50 26.96 -19.26
C PHE A 23 -34.35 28.24 -20.09
N VAL A 24 -35.20 28.41 -21.10
CA VAL A 24 -35.39 29.69 -21.78
C VAL A 24 -35.97 30.63 -20.74
N ALA A 25 -35.28 31.73 -20.41
CA ALA A 25 -35.80 32.73 -19.49
C ALA A 25 -37.16 33.23 -20.00
N GLY A 26 -38.21 32.99 -19.22
CA GLY A 26 -39.55 33.47 -19.52
C GLY A 26 -39.57 34.99 -19.57
N LYS A 27 -40.54 35.56 -20.27
CA LYS A 27 -40.75 37.01 -20.21
C LYS A 27 -41.46 37.28 -18.88
N LYS A 28 -40.96 38.24 -18.09
CA LYS A 28 -41.60 38.68 -16.86
C LYS A 28 -42.80 39.58 -17.18
N PHE A 29 -43.98 39.25 -16.69
CA PHE A 29 -45.23 39.96 -16.96
C PHE A 29 -45.73 40.77 -15.76
N LEU A 30 -45.31 40.41 -14.55
CA LEU A 30 -45.74 41.05 -13.31
C LEU A 30 -44.56 41.74 -12.62
N ASP A 31 -44.82 42.93 -12.11
CA ASP A 31 -43.87 43.71 -11.33
C ASP A 31 -44.62 44.45 -10.21
N ALA A 32 -43.90 45.31 -9.48
CA ALA A 32 -44.47 46.08 -8.39
C ALA A 32 -45.56 47.09 -8.81
N THR A 33 -45.80 47.31 -10.10
CA THR A 33 -46.82 48.26 -10.60
C THR A 33 -48.23 47.65 -10.67
N VAL A 34 -48.35 46.34 -10.45
CA VAL A 34 -49.64 45.62 -10.48
C VAL A 34 -50.46 46.00 -9.25
N LYS A 35 -51.64 46.57 -9.47
CA LYS A 35 -52.44 47.18 -8.37
C LYS A 35 -53.44 46.24 -7.71
N ASN A 36 -54.00 45.29 -8.46
CA ASN A 36 -55.02 44.38 -7.99
C ASN A 36 -55.04 43.09 -8.85
N ILE A 37 -55.91 42.15 -8.48
CA ILE A 37 -56.04 40.86 -9.14
C ILE A 37 -56.48 40.99 -10.61
N ASP A 38 -57.32 41.96 -10.96
CA ASP A 38 -57.80 42.15 -12.33
C ASP A 38 -56.69 42.67 -13.25
N ASP A 39 -55.84 43.58 -12.75
CA ASP A 39 -54.64 44.04 -13.45
C ASP A 39 -53.66 42.87 -13.65
N ALA A 40 -53.41 42.07 -12.61
CA ALA A 40 -52.57 40.87 -12.71
C ALA A 40 -53.11 39.88 -13.75
N ARG A 41 -54.41 39.61 -13.70
CA ARG A 41 -55.12 38.72 -14.64
C ARG A 41 -55.01 39.25 -16.07
N SER A 42 -55.24 40.54 -16.29
CA SER A 42 -55.15 41.16 -17.62
C SER A 42 -53.75 41.07 -18.25
N ARG A 43 -52.69 41.17 -17.42
CA ARG A 43 -51.29 41.09 -17.88
C ARG A 43 -50.82 39.66 -18.15
N ILE A 44 -51.38 38.68 -17.44
CA ILE A 44 -51.09 37.25 -17.62
C ILE A 44 -51.93 36.63 -18.73
N GLN A 45 -53.13 37.17 -19.01
CA GLN A 45 -54.04 36.65 -20.04
C GLN A 45 -53.38 36.34 -21.39
N PRO A 46 -52.46 37.17 -21.94
CA PRO A 46 -51.82 36.89 -23.22
C PRO A 46 -50.95 35.63 -23.23
N VAL A 47 -50.47 35.18 -22.07
CA VAL A 47 -49.63 33.98 -21.93
C VAL A 47 -50.35 32.78 -21.33
N MET A 48 -51.63 32.92 -20.97
CA MET A 48 -52.42 31.81 -20.43
C MET A 48 -52.49 30.61 -21.39
N GLY A 49 -52.40 30.82 -22.70
CA GLY A 49 -52.34 29.75 -23.71
C GLY A 49 -50.94 29.20 -23.99
N THR A 50 -49.87 29.76 -23.40
CA THR A 50 -48.48 29.32 -23.60
C THR A 50 -47.65 29.55 -22.33
N LEU A 51 -48.00 28.84 -21.27
CA LEU A 51 -47.42 28.98 -19.93
C LEU A 51 -45.92 28.63 -19.85
N SER A 52 -45.37 27.96 -20.87
CA SER A 52 -43.92 27.74 -20.99
C SER A 52 -43.11 29.03 -21.15
N LYS A 53 -43.76 30.15 -21.49
CA LYS A 53 -43.15 31.49 -21.58
C LYS A 53 -43.30 32.32 -20.31
N LEU A 54 -44.06 31.85 -19.32
CA LEU A 54 -44.27 32.52 -18.05
C LEU A 54 -43.00 32.41 -17.19
N ASP A 55 -42.49 33.53 -16.70
CA ASP A 55 -41.36 33.50 -15.78
C ASP A 55 -41.81 32.95 -14.40
N PRO A 56 -41.05 32.03 -13.78
CA PRO A 56 -41.38 31.51 -12.45
C PRO A 56 -41.59 32.60 -11.37
N SER A 57 -40.93 33.76 -11.50
CA SER A 57 -41.11 34.86 -10.56
C SER A 57 -42.50 35.51 -10.63
N ASP A 58 -43.22 35.39 -11.75
CA ASP A 58 -44.58 35.91 -11.89
C ASP A 58 -45.56 35.07 -11.07
N ILE A 59 -45.45 33.74 -11.11
CA ILE A 59 -46.29 32.87 -10.26
C ILE A 59 -45.91 33.00 -8.78
N GLU A 60 -44.62 33.21 -8.46
CA GLU A 60 -44.20 33.54 -7.10
C GLU A 60 -44.84 34.86 -6.63
N TYR A 61 -44.89 35.89 -7.48
CA TYR A 61 -45.54 37.18 -7.18
C TYR A 61 -47.05 37.03 -6.94
N ILE A 62 -47.77 36.29 -7.78
CA ILE A 62 -49.22 36.05 -7.63
C ILE A 62 -49.53 35.39 -6.29
N VAL A 63 -48.77 34.36 -5.93
CA VAL A 63 -48.91 33.65 -4.65
C VAL A 63 -48.56 34.56 -3.47
N GLN A 64 -47.48 35.35 -3.57
CA GLN A 64 -47.07 36.27 -2.50
C GLN A 64 -48.04 37.42 -2.27
N ASN A 65 -48.80 37.83 -3.29
CA ASN A 65 -49.83 38.87 -3.19
C ASN A 65 -51.23 38.31 -2.92
N HIS A 66 -51.35 37.03 -2.57
CA HIS A 66 -52.61 36.38 -2.19
C HIS A 66 -53.67 36.32 -3.31
N PHE A 67 -53.25 36.35 -4.58
CA PHE A 67 -54.16 36.21 -5.73
C PHE A 67 -54.45 34.72 -6.02
N TRP A 68 -55.07 34.04 -5.06
CA TRP A 68 -55.24 32.58 -5.04
C TRP A 68 -56.07 32.04 -6.19
N ASP A 69 -57.13 32.76 -6.59
CA ASP A 69 -57.99 32.35 -7.71
C ASP A 69 -57.19 32.34 -9.01
N LEU A 70 -56.39 33.39 -9.26
CA LEU A 70 -55.53 33.48 -10.44
C LEU A 70 -54.41 32.42 -10.41
N ALA A 71 -53.81 32.16 -9.25
CA ALA A 71 -52.82 31.08 -9.12
C ALA A 71 -53.44 29.70 -9.43
N THR A 72 -54.68 29.46 -8.99
CA THR A 72 -55.42 28.22 -9.24
C THR A 72 -55.75 28.05 -10.71
N GLU A 73 -56.18 29.13 -11.37
CA GLU A 73 -56.40 29.16 -12.81
C GLU A 73 -55.12 28.83 -13.59
N ILE A 74 -53.99 29.47 -13.25
CA ILE A 74 -52.70 29.23 -13.91
C ILE A 74 -52.23 27.78 -13.72
N VAL A 75 -52.31 27.22 -12.51
CA VAL A 75 -51.92 25.83 -12.25
C VAL A 75 -52.83 24.84 -13.00
N THR A 76 -54.13 25.13 -13.06
CA THR A 76 -55.09 24.30 -13.81
C THR A 76 -54.77 24.31 -15.30
N GLU A 77 -54.45 25.47 -15.87
CA GLU A 77 -54.01 25.58 -17.26
C GLU A 77 -52.63 24.96 -17.50
N SER A 78 -51.72 25.00 -16.51
CA SER A 78 -50.39 24.39 -16.63
C SER A 78 -50.48 22.87 -16.75
N HIS A 79 -51.44 22.24 -16.09
CA HIS A 79 -51.73 20.82 -16.25
C HIS A 79 -52.19 20.49 -17.67
N LYS A 80 -53.05 21.31 -18.27
CA LYS A 80 -53.52 21.13 -19.66
C LYS A 80 -52.35 21.26 -20.66
N GLN A 81 -51.40 22.16 -20.38
CA GLN A 81 -50.24 22.44 -21.23
C GLN A 81 -49.00 21.61 -20.90
N LYS A 82 -49.06 20.73 -19.88
CA LYS A 82 -47.93 19.92 -19.38
C LYS A 82 -46.71 20.75 -18.96
N VAL A 83 -46.93 21.93 -18.37
CA VAL A 83 -45.86 22.80 -17.83
C VAL A 83 -45.78 22.62 -16.32
N ASP A 84 -44.60 22.25 -15.82
CA ASP A 84 -44.37 22.04 -14.39
C ASP A 84 -44.02 23.37 -13.68
N LEU A 85 -44.98 23.87 -12.89
CA LEU A 85 -44.82 25.04 -12.03
C LEU A 85 -44.67 24.66 -10.54
N SER A 86 -44.58 23.36 -10.22
CA SER A 86 -44.65 22.85 -8.85
C SER A 86 -43.57 23.41 -7.94
N PHE A 87 -42.35 23.58 -8.43
CA PHE A 87 -41.24 24.14 -7.66
C PHE A 87 -41.50 25.60 -7.24
N ALA A 88 -41.87 26.46 -8.20
CA ALA A 88 -42.12 27.88 -7.95
C ALA A 88 -43.33 28.10 -7.02
N VAL A 89 -44.42 27.36 -7.27
CA VAL A 89 -45.62 27.41 -6.41
C VAL A 89 -45.29 26.92 -4.99
N ARG A 90 -44.63 25.77 -4.82
CA ARG A 90 -44.25 25.27 -3.49
C ARG A 90 -43.34 26.24 -2.75
N LYS A 91 -42.35 26.82 -3.43
CA LYS A 91 -41.45 27.83 -2.86
C LYS A 91 -42.21 29.07 -2.39
N ALA A 92 -43.11 29.61 -3.21
CA ALA A 92 -43.88 30.80 -2.87
C ALA A 92 -44.89 30.55 -1.75
N VAL A 93 -45.63 29.44 -1.81
CA VAL A 93 -46.58 29.04 -0.76
C VAL A 93 -45.86 28.83 0.56
N GLN A 94 -44.69 28.17 0.55
CA GLN A 94 -43.86 28.03 1.73
C GLN A 94 -43.40 29.39 2.27
N GLY A 95 -43.07 30.35 1.41
CA GLY A 95 -42.74 31.72 1.80
C GLY A 95 -43.90 32.43 2.52
N VAL A 96 -45.12 32.33 2.00
CA VAL A 96 -46.33 32.88 2.63
C VAL A 96 -46.60 32.20 3.97
N ARG A 97 -46.53 30.87 4.02
CA ARG A 97 -46.69 30.09 5.25
C ARG A 97 -45.67 30.48 6.32
N ASN A 98 -44.40 30.64 5.93
CA ASN A 98 -43.35 31.06 6.86
C ASN A 98 -43.64 32.43 7.47
N LYS A 99 -44.14 33.40 6.69
CA LYS A 99 -44.53 34.73 7.21
C LYS A 99 -45.72 34.64 8.16
N ALA A 100 -46.71 33.82 7.85
CA ALA A 100 -47.86 33.60 8.72
C ALA A 100 -47.45 32.91 10.04
N ASP A 101 -46.62 31.87 9.96
CA ASP A 101 -46.05 31.18 11.12
C ASP A 101 -45.18 32.14 11.95
N GLU A 102 -44.41 33.02 11.30
CA GLU A 102 -43.62 34.06 11.97
C GLU A 102 -44.51 35.04 12.73
N LEU A 103 -45.62 35.50 12.13
CA LEU A 103 -46.60 36.36 12.78
C LEU A 103 -47.20 35.69 14.05
N ILE A 104 -47.51 34.39 13.98
CA ILE A 104 -47.97 33.64 15.16
C ILE A 104 -46.88 33.61 16.24
N ARG A 105 -45.61 33.49 15.87
CA ARG A 105 -44.50 33.49 16.84
C ARG A 105 -44.31 34.84 17.53
N TYR A 106 -44.60 35.96 16.86
CA TYR A 106 -44.59 37.31 17.50
C TYR A 106 -45.58 37.43 18.66
N LEU A 107 -46.59 36.54 18.75
CA LEU A 107 -47.49 36.50 19.91
C LEU A 107 -46.76 36.06 21.20
N ASN A 108 -45.60 35.42 21.10
CA ASN A 108 -44.76 35.10 22.26
C ASN A 108 -43.87 36.31 22.61
N PRO A 109 -44.05 36.95 23.78
CA PRO A 109 -43.25 38.11 24.18
C PRO A 109 -41.74 37.85 24.23
N LYS A 110 -41.34 36.58 24.39
CA LYS A 110 -39.94 36.15 24.49
C LYS A 110 -39.36 35.68 23.15
N TYR A 111 -40.09 35.84 22.03
CA TYR A 111 -39.65 35.35 20.73
C TYR A 111 -38.30 35.93 20.26
N HIS A 112 -38.01 37.18 20.64
CA HIS A 112 -36.75 37.85 20.30
C HIS A 112 -35.65 37.63 21.33
N GLU A 113 -35.97 37.11 22.51
CA GLU A 113 -35.00 36.83 23.55
C GLU A 113 -34.31 35.50 23.24
N LYS A 114 -32.98 35.53 23.08
CA LYS A 114 -32.20 34.30 22.91
C LYS A 114 -32.27 33.51 24.21
N GLN A 115 -32.84 32.32 24.17
CA GLN A 115 -32.87 31.43 25.33
C GLN A 115 -31.49 30.81 25.52
N LYS A 116 -30.84 31.09 26.65
CA LYS A 116 -29.56 30.47 26.99
C LYS A 116 -29.75 29.00 27.36
N VAL A 117 -29.01 28.12 26.69
CA VAL A 117 -29.10 26.67 26.87
C VAL A 117 -27.70 26.10 27.04
N THR A 118 -27.48 25.28 28.07
CA THR A 118 -26.28 24.46 28.16
C THR A 118 -26.47 23.22 27.30
N PRO A 119 -25.70 23.06 26.21
CA PRO A 119 -25.84 21.90 25.35
C PRO A 119 -25.39 20.62 26.08
N VAL A 120 -25.97 19.50 25.69
CA VAL A 120 -25.51 18.18 26.07
C VAL A 120 -24.24 17.83 25.31
N TYR A 121 -23.32 17.11 25.95
CA TYR A 121 -22.12 16.63 25.29
C TYR A 121 -21.80 15.19 25.70
N ARG A 122 -21.03 14.53 24.85
CA ARG A 122 -20.36 13.28 25.16
C ARG A 122 -18.86 13.45 25.05
N TRP A 123 -18.11 12.64 25.79
CA TRP A 123 -16.66 12.70 25.73
C TRP A 123 -16.02 11.31 25.78
N ALA A 124 -14.90 11.17 25.09
CA ALA A 124 -14.01 10.02 25.15
C ALA A 124 -12.56 10.50 25.13
N GLN A 125 -11.60 9.63 25.38
CA GLN A 125 -10.19 10.01 25.40
C GLN A 125 -9.29 8.85 25.00
N ASN A 126 -8.12 9.18 24.47
CA ASN A 126 -6.95 8.30 24.47
C ASN A 126 -5.88 8.92 25.39
N SER A 127 -4.66 8.40 25.39
CA SER A 127 -3.54 8.92 26.17
C SER A 127 -3.22 10.39 25.88
N THR A 128 -3.39 10.85 24.64
CA THR A 128 -2.91 12.15 24.16
C THR A 128 -4.01 13.21 24.02
N HIS A 129 -5.25 12.83 23.78
CA HIS A 129 -6.35 13.72 23.44
C HIS A 129 -7.63 13.37 24.18
N VAL A 130 -8.48 14.38 24.34
CA VAL A 130 -9.88 14.24 24.75
C VAL A 130 -10.77 14.66 23.60
N PHE A 131 -11.72 13.81 23.23
CA PHE A 131 -12.70 14.08 22.19
C PHE A 131 -14.01 14.47 22.85
N VAL A 132 -14.52 15.66 22.53
CA VAL A 132 -15.78 16.19 23.05
C VAL A 132 -16.75 16.39 21.89
N THR A 133 -17.87 15.66 21.91
CA THR A 133 -18.95 15.83 20.94
C THR A 133 -20.13 16.54 21.61
N ILE A 134 -20.42 17.75 21.16
CA ILE A 134 -21.50 18.60 21.66
C ILE A 134 -22.69 18.49 20.71
N LYS A 135 -23.89 18.33 21.25
CA LYS A 135 -25.14 18.38 20.50
C LYS A 135 -25.92 19.63 20.91
N TYR A 136 -26.44 20.38 19.95
CA TYR A 136 -27.16 21.66 20.20
C TYR A 136 -28.58 21.43 20.77
N SER A 137 -28.66 20.80 21.93
CA SER A 137 -29.89 20.38 22.61
C SER A 137 -29.63 20.16 24.09
N VAL A 138 -30.68 20.21 24.93
CA VAL A 138 -30.56 19.96 26.39
C VAL A 138 -30.33 18.47 26.71
N LYS A 139 -30.83 17.56 25.87
CA LYS A 139 -30.75 16.10 26.06
C LYS A 139 -30.25 15.44 24.79
N TRP A 140 -29.46 14.37 24.94
CA TRP A 140 -28.82 13.71 23.79
C TRP A 140 -29.83 13.17 22.77
N ASP A 141 -30.99 12.72 23.23
CA ASP A 141 -32.03 12.14 22.36
C ASP A 141 -33.07 13.18 21.92
N ALA A 142 -32.99 14.42 22.43
CA ALA A 142 -33.91 15.48 22.05
C ALA A 142 -33.50 16.09 20.69
N PRO A 143 -34.47 16.53 19.87
CA PRO A 143 -34.17 17.33 18.69
C PRO A 143 -33.52 18.66 19.13
N GLY A 144 -32.62 19.16 18.29
CA GLY A 144 -31.84 20.37 18.55
C GLY A 144 -31.68 21.21 17.30
N ALA A 145 -30.96 22.31 17.40
CA ALA A 145 -30.62 23.10 16.22
C ALA A 145 -29.81 22.24 15.24
N VAL A 146 -30.16 22.28 13.95
CA VAL A 146 -29.42 21.56 12.90
C VAL A 146 -28.14 22.31 12.54
N ASN A 147 -28.22 23.64 12.51
CA ASN A 147 -27.12 24.53 12.22
C ASN A 147 -27.05 25.62 13.31
N VAL A 148 -25.84 26.01 13.64
CA VAL A 148 -25.55 27.16 14.50
C VAL A 148 -24.78 28.22 13.72
N LYS A 149 -24.93 29.46 14.14
CA LYS A 149 -24.25 30.65 13.64
C LYS A 149 -23.20 31.09 14.65
N ASP A 150 -22.10 31.61 14.13
CA ASP A 150 -21.02 32.25 14.88
C ASP A 150 -20.47 31.40 16.04
N PRO A 151 -20.02 30.14 15.80
CA PRO A 151 -19.40 29.34 16.84
C PRO A 151 -18.11 30.03 17.31
N GLN A 152 -18.02 30.31 18.61
CA GLN A 152 -16.83 30.82 19.28
C GLN A 152 -16.29 29.73 20.19
N VAL A 153 -14.99 29.49 20.08
CA VAL A 153 -14.31 28.42 20.82
C VAL A 153 -13.05 29.01 21.42
N VAL A 154 -12.89 28.82 22.73
CA VAL A 154 -11.70 29.25 23.47
C VAL A 154 -11.12 28.03 24.16
N PHE A 155 -9.86 27.73 23.83
CA PHE A 155 -9.00 26.82 24.59
C PHE A 155 -8.09 27.70 25.44
N ASP A 156 -8.05 27.47 26.75
CA ASP A 156 -7.27 28.29 27.68
C ASP A 156 -6.82 27.44 28.86
N ASP A 157 -5.54 27.08 28.90
CA ASP A 157 -4.88 26.26 29.93
C ASP A 157 -5.62 24.97 30.36
N ASN A 158 -6.65 25.02 31.22
CA ASN A 158 -7.50 23.87 31.55
C ASN A 158 -9.00 24.11 31.31
N VAL A 159 -9.34 25.13 30.53
CA VAL A 159 -10.70 25.57 30.28
C VAL A 159 -11.02 25.44 28.79
N PHE A 160 -12.16 24.83 28.51
CA PHE A 160 -12.76 24.83 27.18
C PHE A 160 -14.09 25.58 27.24
N ARG A 161 -14.21 26.66 26.46
CA ARG A 161 -15.46 27.43 26.33
C ARG A 161 -15.97 27.35 24.90
N PHE A 162 -17.26 27.04 24.77
CA PHE A 162 -17.97 27.02 23.50
C PHE A 162 -19.23 27.87 23.60
N THR A 163 -19.41 28.80 22.66
CA THR A 163 -20.67 29.53 22.48
C THR A 163 -21.12 29.53 21.03
N ALA A 164 -22.43 29.43 20.78
CA ALA A 164 -23.00 29.52 19.45
C ALA A 164 -24.47 29.92 19.50
N SER A 165 -24.98 30.57 18.45
CA SER A 165 -26.41 30.88 18.33
C SER A 165 -27.10 29.92 17.36
N GLY A 166 -28.22 29.30 17.70
CA GLY A 166 -28.96 28.43 16.79
C GLY A 166 -30.46 28.67 16.83
N GLU A 167 -31.17 28.11 15.85
CA GLU A 167 -32.62 28.16 15.78
C GLU A 167 -33.18 26.74 15.71
N HIS A 168 -34.19 26.46 16.55
CA HIS A 168 -34.90 25.19 16.51
C HIS A 168 -36.37 25.42 16.86
N SER A 169 -37.28 24.85 16.07
CA SER A 169 -38.73 25.05 16.21
C SER A 169 -39.14 26.54 16.21
N GLY A 170 -38.37 27.38 15.52
CA GLY A 170 -38.59 28.83 15.46
C GLY A 170 -38.03 29.63 16.63
N ASN A 171 -37.60 29.00 17.71
CA ASN A 171 -37.02 29.70 18.84
C ASN A 171 -35.52 29.91 18.64
N LYS A 172 -35.03 31.09 19.03
CA LYS A 172 -33.60 31.42 19.01
C LYS A 172 -32.97 30.98 20.33
N TYR A 173 -31.92 30.17 20.23
CA TYR A 173 -31.17 29.65 21.36
C TYR A 173 -29.73 30.15 21.32
N GLU A 174 -29.20 30.46 22.50
CA GLU A 174 -27.78 30.68 22.71
C GLU A 174 -27.20 29.48 23.46
N TYR A 175 -26.42 28.68 22.76
CA TYR A 175 -25.74 27.54 23.34
C TYR A 175 -24.44 28.02 23.99
N SER A 176 -24.23 27.68 25.26
CA SER A 176 -23.03 28.04 26.01
C SER A 176 -22.59 26.87 26.88
N LEU A 177 -21.35 26.43 26.70
CA LEU A 177 -20.74 25.32 27.42
C LEU A 177 -19.35 25.71 27.91
N ASP A 178 -19.16 25.67 29.23
CA ASP A 178 -17.87 25.92 29.87
C ASP A 178 -17.44 24.66 30.64
N LEU A 179 -16.27 24.11 30.26
CA LEU A 179 -15.69 22.91 30.86
C LEU A 179 -14.36 23.26 31.53
N ASP A 180 -14.35 23.16 32.86
CA ASP A 180 -13.12 23.17 33.65
C ASP A 180 -12.52 21.76 33.60
N CYS A 181 -11.61 21.54 32.67
CA CYS A 181 -10.98 20.24 32.42
C CYS A 181 -10.16 19.77 33.61
N PHE A 182 -10.09 18.45 33.78
CA PHE A 182 -9.40 17.78 34.89
C PHE A 182 -7.93 18.16 34.99
N ASP A 183 -7.28 18.39 33.85
CA ASP A 183 -5.88 18.76 33.76
C ASP A 183 -5.69 19.77 32.61
N ALA A 184 -4.49 20.32 32.50
CA ALA A 184 -4.15 21.26 31.45
C ALA A 184 -4.20 20.62 30.04
N ILE A 185 -4.67 21.41 29.09
CA ILE A 185 -4.72 21.18 27.65
C ILE A 185 -3.64 22.03 26.95
N ASP A 186 -3.24 21.57 25.78
CA ASP A 186 -2.41 22.32 24.85
C ASP A 186 -3.32 23.07 23.88
N GLU A 187 -3.30 24.40 23.96
CA GLU A 187 -4.12 25.29 23.15
C GLU A 187 -3.78 25.20 21.66
N ALA A 188 -2.49 25.08 21.34
CA ALA A 188 -2.01 25.04 19.96
C ALA A 188 -2.31 23.69 19.28
N GLY A 189 -2.28 22.60 20.05
CA GLY A 189 -2.64 21.26 19.59
C GLY A 189 -4.16 20.98 19.56
N SER A 190 -4.96 21.80 20.24
CA SER A 190 -6.41 21.60 20.32
C SER A 190 -7.11 22.13 19.05
N THR A 191 -8.12 21.39 18.59
CA THR A 191 -8.85 21.72 17.36
C THR A 191 -10.35 21.52 17.54
N TRP A 192 -11.13 22.09 16.63
CA TRP A 192 -12.58 21.88 16.61
C TRP A 192 -13.11 21.87 15.18
N SER A 193 -14.30 21.28 15.03
CA SER A 193 -15.03 21.25 13.77
C SER A 193 -16.54 21.26 14.03
N ALA A 194 -17.27 22.04 13.23
CA ALA A 194 -18.72 21.93 13.16
C ALA A 194 -19.07 20.76 12.23
N ALA A 195 -19.68 19.71 12.76
CA ALA A 195 -20.12 18.58 11.96
C ALA A 195 -21.48 18.86 11.32
N SER A 196 -21.72 18.33 10.12
CA SER A 196 -23.05 18.37 9.51
C SER A 196 -24.06 17.65 10.43
N VAL A 197 -25.26 18.20 10.57
CA VAL A 197 -26.40 17.62 11.33
C VAL A 197 -26.36 17.85 12.86
N GLY A 198 -26.30 19.11 13.30
CA GLY A 198 -26.61 19.49 14.69
C GLY A 198 -25.59 19.04 15.75
N ARG A 199 -24.35 18.78 15.33
CA ARG A 199 -23.25 18.34 16.20
C ARG A 199 -22.01 19.22 16.01
N PHE A 200 -21.23 19.30 17.07
CA PHE A 200 -19.96 19.98 17.13
C PHE A 200 -18.94 19.05 17.77
N THR A 201 -17.72 19.00 17.25
CA THR A 201 -16.68 18.15 17.79
C THR A 201 -15.46 19.01 18.12
N ALA A 202 -15.03 18.97 19.38
CA ALA A 202 -13.74 19.48 19.80
C ALA A 202 -12.79 18.31 20.11
N VAL A 203 -11.53 18.50 19.77
CA VAL A 203 -10.43 17.60 20.12
C VAL A 203 -9.47 18.41 20.97
N LEU A 204 -9.45 18.13 22.27
CA LEU A 204 -8.58 18.79 23.23
C LEU A 204 -7.27 18.01 23.30
N ALA A 205 -6.17 18.60 22.85
CA ALA A 205 -4.85 18.03 23.05
C ALA A 205 -4.50 18.15 24.54
N LYS A 206 -4.14 17.04 25.18
CA LYS A 206 -3.72 17.06 26.58
C LYS A 206 -2.28 17.56 26.64
N ARG A 207 -1.97 18.42 27.61
CA ARG A 207 -0.58 18.84 27.83
C ARG A 207 0.31 17.68 28.27
N ARG A 208 -0.26 16.66 28.93
CA ARG A 208 0.44 15.46 29.40
C ARG A 208 -0.26 14.20 28.91
N MET A 209 0.50 13.24 28.39
CA MET A 209 -0.04 11.96 27.92
C MET A 209 -0.44 11.07 29.10
N ARG A 210 -1.74 11.00 29.39
CA ARG A 210 -2.29 10.20 30.49
C ARG A 210 -3.79 10.04 30.36
N ARG A 211 -4.34 8.98 30.95
CA ARG A 211 -5.79 8.82 31.05
C ARG A 211 -6.32 9.61 32.23
N TRP A 212 -7.32 10.46 31.98
CA TRP A 212 -8.00 11.23 33.01
C TRP A 212 -9.09 10.38 33.65
N PRO A 213 -9.26 10.42 34.97
CA PRO A 213 -10.29 9.62 35.64
C PRO A 213 -11.69 10.20 35.41
N ARG A 214 -11.74 11.46 34.95
CA ARG A 214 -12.96 12.24 34.67
C ARG A 214 -12.58 13.40 33.74
N LEU A 215 -13.57 13.94 33.03
CA LEU A 215 -13.35 15.14 32.20
C LEU A 215 -13.16 16.41 33.04
N LEU A 216 -13.96 16.56 34.09
CA LEU A 216 -14.07 17.81 34.85
C LEU A 216 -13.19 17.82 36.09
N LEU A 217 -12.65 18.99 36.41
CA LEU A 217 -11.84 19.23 37.59
C LEU A 217 -12.61 18.91 38.88
N ASP A 218 -13.79 19.50 39.04
CA ASP A 218 -14.66 19.27 40.20
C ASP A 218 -15.37 17.91 40.11
N LYS A 219 -15.20 17.09 41.16
CA LYS A 219 -15.86 15.79 41.30
C LYS A 219 -17.36 15.90 41.54
N LYS A 220 -17.85 17.01 42.11
CA LYS A 220 -19.25 17.23 42.46
C LYS A 220 -20.07 17.77 41.29
N LYS A 221 -19.45 18.52 40.38
CA LYS A 221 -20.08 19.08 39.18
C LYS A 221 -20.45 17.98 38.18
N LYS A 222 -21.68 17.45 38.30
CA LYS A 222 -22.30 16.59 37.29
C LYS A 222 -22.85 17.48 36.18
N GLY A 223 -22.04 17.78 35.16
CA GLY A 223 -22.49 18.49 33.97
C GLY A 223 -23.51 17.69 33.15
N THR A 224 -23.99 18.27 32.05
CA THR A 224 -24.81 17.56 31.03
C THR A 224 -24.02 16.46 30.28
N GLY A 225 -22.72 16.35 30.56
CA GLY A 225 -21.78 15.44 29.94
C GLY A 225 -21.96 13.97 30.30
N ARG A 226 -21.79 13.08 29.32
CA ARG A 226 -21.70 11.63 29.54
C ARG A 226 -20.49 11.03 28.81
N PRO A 227 -19.88 9.95 29.29
CA PRO A 227 -18.88 9.21 28.52
C PRO A 227 -19.48 8.70 27.20
N ASP A 228 -18.73 8.79 26.10
CA ASP A 228 -19.05 8.17 24.82
C ASP A 228 -18.46 6.75 24.79
N LEU A 229 -19.22 5.77 25.27
CA LEU A 229 -18.74 4.40 25.44
C LEU A 229 -18.28 3.76 24.11
N GLY A 230 -18.99 4.04 23.00
CA GLY A 230 -18.65 3.46 21.69
C GLY A 230 -17.32 4.00 21.17
N ARG A 231 -17.13 5.33 21.25
CA ARG A 231 -15.85 5.95 20.86
C ARG A 231 -14.72 5.58 21.83
N GLN A 232 -15.02 5.43 23.12
CA GLN A 232 -14.01 5.02 24.10
C GLN A 232 -13.50 3.60 23.83
N GLU A 233 -14.38 2.66 23.48
CA GLU A 233 -13.98 1.28 23.14
C GLU A 233 -13.08 1.22 21.90
N GLU A 234 -13.37 2.05 20.89
CA GLU A 234 -12.52 2.19 19.69
C GLU A 234 -11.13 2.72 20.06
N LEU A 235 -11.08 3.81 20.85
CA LEU A 235 -9.82 4.40 21.31
C LEU A 235 -9.03 3.47 22.22
N ASP A 236 -9.70 2.67 23.04
CA ASP A 236 -9.05 1.68 23.94
C ASP A 236 -8.40 0.53 23.17
N LYS A 237 -8.86 0.22 21.95
CA LYS A 237 -8.23 -0.78 21.07
C LYS A 237 -6.98 -0.23 20.37
N GLU A 238 -6.95 1.07 20.08
CA GLU A 238 -5.84 1.73 19.38
C GLU A 238 -4.73 2.21 20.32
N ASP A 239 -5.10 2.60 21.54
CA ASP A 239 -4.18 3.21 22.50
C ASP A 239 -3.47 2.15 23.35
N SER A 240 -2.18 2.38 23.60
CA SER A 240 -1.44 1.57 24.56
C SER A 240 -2.00 1.76 25.98
N PRO A 241 -1.84 0.81 26.92
CA PRO A 241 -2.33 0.93 28.29
C PRO A 241 -1.57 2.06 29.02
N ALA A 242 -2.03 3.30 28.86
CA ALA A 242 -1.56 4.44 29.62
C ALA A 242 -2.14 4.38 31.03
N SER A 243 -1.34 4.75 32.03
CA SER A 243 -1.80 4.81 33.42
C SER A 243 -2.93 5.83 33.58
N VAL A 244 -3.95 5.44 34.34
CA VAL A 244 -5.00 6.37 34.79
C VAL A 244 -4.44 7.13 35.97
N VAL A 245 -4.36 8.44 35.84
CA VAL A 245 -3.97 9.31 36.96
C VAL A 245 -5.18 9.66 37.80
N MET A 246 -5.01 9.75 39.11
CA MET A 246 -6.03 10.09 40.09
C MET A 246 -6.00 11.58 40.39
N GLN A 247 -4.82 12.21 40.27
CA GLN A 247 -4.60 13.62 40.51
C GLN A 247 -3.90 14.30 39.32
N SER A 248 -3.97 15.62 39.35
CA SER A 248 -3.40 16.54 38.39
C SER A 248 -2.95 17.80 39.10
N GLU A 249 -2.10 18.57 38.44
CA GLU A 249 -1.67 19.90 38.88
C GLU A 249 -2.87 20.79 39.21
N LYS A 250 -3.89 20.78 38.34
CA LYS A 250 -5.11 21.56 38.56
C LYS A 250 -5.91 21.05 39.75
N SER A 251 -6.03 19.74 39.93
CA SER A 251 -6.77 19.17 41.07
C SER A 251 -6.08 19.40 42.41
N CYS A 252 -4.74 19.37 42.44
CA CYS A 252 -3.98 19.66 43.65
C CYS A 252 -3.99 21.14 43.98
N ALA A 253 -3.96 22.01 42.96
CA ALA A 253 -4.10 23.46 43.11
C ALA A 253 -5.39 23.86 43.84
N VAL A 254 -6.52 23.19 43.55
CA VAL A 254 -7.80 23.43 44.25
C VAL A 254 -7.70 23.14 45.76
N SER A 255 -6.78 22.26 46.16
CA SER A 255 -6.53 21.92 47.56
C SER A 255 -5.31 22.66 48.14
N GLU A 256 -4.79 23.68 47.45
CA GLU A 256 -3.57 24.42 47.82
C GLU A 256 -2.36 23.50 48.05
N LYS A 257 -2.29 22.43 47.26
CA LYS A 257 -1.23 21.42 47.32
C LYS A 257 -0.50 21.34 45.97
N ILE A 258 0.70 20.80 46.03
CA ILE A 258 1.57 20.62 44.88
C ILE A 258 1.42 19.19 44.36
N TYR A 259 1.23 19.03 43.06
CA TYR A 259 1.10 17.72 42.44
C TYR A 259 2.47 17.05 42.28
N CYS A 260 2.61 15.84 42.80
CA CYS A 260 3.75 14.96 42.59
C CYS A 260 3.38 13.86 41.61
N PRO A 261 3.86 13.90 40.36
CA PRO A 261 3.44 12.94 39.34
C PRO A 261 4.05 11.56 39.50
N HIS A 262 5.22 11.44 40.13
CA HIS A 262 5.82 10.13 40.43
C HIS A 262 4.91 9.26 41.31
N SER A 263 4.29 9.87 42.34
CA SER A 263 3.39 9.17 43.27
C SER A 263 1.90 9.38 42.97
N ASP A 264 1.59 10.21 41.98
CA ASP A 264 0.22 10.65 41.63
C ASP A 264 -0.56 11.18 42.84
N LYS A 265 0.10 12.00 43.67
CA LYS A 265 -0.46 12.53 44.93
C LYS A 265 -0.31 14.05 45.02
N CYS A 266 -1.24 14.66 45.73
CA CYS A 266 -1.15 16.06 46.14
C CYS A 266 -0.39 16.15 47.47
N MET A 267 0.69 16.92 47.51
CA MET A 267 1.58 17.04 48.66
C MET A 267 1.74 18.50 49.10
N GLY A 268 2.23 18.71 50.32
CA GLY A 268 2.46 20.07 50.83
C GLY A 268 3.71 20.74 50.25
N ASN A 269 4.71 19.96 49.84
CA ASN A 269 5.96 20.43 49.23
C ASN A 269 6.53 19.35 48.29
N CYS A 270 7.59 19.70 47.55
CA CYS A 270 8.28 18.76 46.67
C CYS A 270 9.37 17.94 47.33
N THR A 271 9.79 18.25 48.55
CA THR A 271 10.88 17.51 49.21
C THR A 271 10.53 16.05 49.49
N THR A 272 9.24 15.72 49.57
CA THR A 272 8.75 14.34 49.68
C THR A 272 8.45 13.68 48.32
N CYS A 273 8.63 14.38 47.20
CA CYS A 273 8.38 13.90 45.84
C CYS A 273 9.58 13.16 45.24
N ALA A 274 10.09 12.13 45.93
CA ALA A 274 11.23 11.34 45.47
C ALA A 274 12.33 12.20 44.81
N GLU A 275 12.75 11.86 43.59
CA GLU A 275 13.78 12.54 42.81
C GLU A 275 13.33 13.89 42.17
N TRP A 276 12.07 14.32 42.37
CA TRP A 276 11.53 15.60 41.88
C TRP A 276 11.30 16.59 43.01
N ASN A 277 12.40 17.01 43.61
CA ASN A 277 12.40 17.90 44.77
C ASN A 277 12.31 19.40 44.44
N ILE A 278 12.17 19.76 43.16
CA ILE A 278 12.13 21.17 42.71
C ILE A 278 10.71 21.58 42.39
N GLN A 279 10.19 22.60 43.09
CA GLN A 279 8.90 23.20 42.75
C GLN A 279 9.07 24.07 41.49
N SER A 280 8.21 23.86 40.49
CA SER A 280 8.26 24.68 39.27
C SER A 280 7.93 26.15 39.57
N HIS A 281 8.64 27.08 38.93
CA HIS A 281 8.40 28.52 39.12
C HIS A 281 6.95 28.89 38.75
N GLY A 282 6.17 29.29 39.77
CA GLY A 282 4.76 29.67 39.61
C GLY A 282 3.77 28.51 39.50
N GLY A 283 4.21 27.26 39.67
CA GLY A 283 3.36 26.08 39.50
C GLY A 283 3.06 25.31 40.79
N ASN A 284 1.88 24.67 40.81
CA ASN A 284 1.49 23.68 41.82
C ASN A 284 1.94 22.27 41.38
N PHE A 285 3.20 22.15 40.94
CA PHE A 285 3.78 20.92 40.39
C PHE A 285 5.22 20.70 40.85
N CYS A 286 5.56 19.45 41.15
CA CYS A 286 6.93 19.02 41.42
C CYS A 286 7.62 18.54 40.16
N SER A 287 8.83 19.05 39.95
CA SER A 287 9.67 18.81 38.80
C SER A 287 11.09 18.43 39.23
N GLY A 288 11.84 17.84 38.31
CA GLY A 288 13.22 17.41 38.52
C GLY A 288 13.79 16.86 37.22
N ALA A 289 15.01 16.35 37.28
CA ALA A 289 15.65 15.71 36.13
C ALA A 289 14.78 14.52 35.61
N PRO A 290 14.87 14.17 34.33
CA PRO A 290 14.12 13.03 33.80
C PRO A 290 14.51 11.75 34.54
N GLN A 291 13.54 10.89 34.84
CA GLN A 291 13.78 9.66 35.60
C GLN A 291 13.85 8.39 34.77
N LYS A 292 13.42 8.46 33.51
CA LYS A 292 13.42 7.33 32.59
C LYS A 292 14.09 7.72 31.30
N ALA A 293 14.93 6.82 30.83
CA ALA A 293 15.43 6.85 29.47
C ALA A 293 14.28 6.50 28.50
N PRO A 294 14.46 6.70 27.17
CA PRO A 294 13.51 6.17 26.20
C PRO A 294 13.19 4.69 26.43
N ASP A 295 12.01 4.22 26.02
CA ASP A 295 11.68 2.79 26.11
C ASP A 295 12.38 1.98 25.01
N SER A 296 12.54 2.55 23.82
CA SER A 296 13.30 1.93 22.74
C SER A 296 13.95 2.95 21.82
N VAL A 297 15.08 2.54 21.25
CA VAL A 297 15.83 3.30 20.24
C VAL A 297 16.17 2.34 19.11
N VAL A 298 15.70 2.66 17.90
CA VAL A 298 15.99 1.89 16.69
C VAL A 298 16.67 2.81 15.69
N PHE A 299 17.87 2.43 15.26
CA PHE A 299 18.58 3.11 14.18
C PHE A 299 18.58 2.22 12.94
N THR A 300 18.36 2.82 11.78
CA THR A 300 18.46 2.15 10.48
C THR A 300 19.28 3.02 9.55
N ASP A 301 20.44 2.51 9.15
CA ASP A 301 21.25 3.14 8.13
C ASP A 301 20.53 3.06 6.78
N SER A 302 20.46 4.21 6.10
CA SER A 302 19.77 4.39 4.82
C SER A 302 20.76 4.61 3.68
N ASN A 303 22.06 4.73 3.99
CA ASN A 303 23.11 4.91 3.01
C ASN A 303 23.88 3.61 2.83
N MET A 304 23.82 3.07 1.61
CA MET A 304 24.45 1.79 1.28
C MET A 304 25.91 1.93 0.87
N MET A 305 26.49 3.13 0.99
CA MET A 305 27.91 3.37 0.70
C MET A 305 28.74 3.04 1.93
N ARG A 306 29.73 2.16 1.73
CA ARG A 306 30.69 1.81 2.78
C ARG A 306 31.35 3.06 3.33
N TYR A 307 31.54 3.05 4.64
CA TYR A 307 32.11 4.13 5.41
C TYR A 307 31.28 5.42 5.44
N ARG A 308 29.97 5.33 5.22
CA ARG A 308 29.10 6.48 5.33
C ARG A 308 27.75 6.10 5.93
N ILE A 309 27.62 6.35 7.22
CA ILE A 309 26.39 6.09 7.97
C ILE A 309 25.50 7.32 7.87
N ASP A 310 24.39 7.19 7.14
CA ASP A 310 23.31 8.19 7.17
C ASP A 310 21.99 7.44 7.39
N GLY A 311 21.27 7.71 8.48
CA GLY A 311 20.13 6.86 8.85
C GLY A 311 18.95 7.56 9.50
N GLU A 312 17.90 6.76 9.68
CA GLU A 312 16.70 7.11 10.43
C GLU A 312 16.84 6.63 11.88
N LEU A 313 16.68 7.54 12.84
CA LEU A 313 16.61 7.20 14.27
C LEU A 313 15.17 7.28 14.75
N LYS A 314 14.65 6.17 15.25
CA LYS A 314 13.33 6.07 15.88
C LYS A 314 13.49 5.97 17.38
N ILE A 315 12.90 6.91 18.10
CA ILE A 315 12.86 6.94 19.57
C ILE A 315 11.42 6.72 20.00
N GLU A 316 11.18 5.73 20.85
CA GLU A 316 9.88 5.48 21.47
C GLU A 316 9.97 5.70 22.97
N SER A 317 9.00 6.43 23.52
CA SER A 317 8.86 6.62 24.97
C SER A 317 7.38 6.76 25.33
N LYS A 318 6.94 5.97 26.31
CA LYS A 318 5.60 5.98 26.90
C LYS A 318 5.46 7.07 27.96
N GLU A 319 6.56 7.51 28.54
CA GLU A 319 6.60 8.50 29.62
C GLU A 319 7.37 9.75 29.19
N GLN A 320 6.73 10.58 28.34
CA GLN A 320 7.35 11.78 27.78
C GLN A 320 7.12 13.06 28.61
N TYR A 321 6.30 12.99 29.66
CA TYR A 321 5.80 14.18 30.36
C TYR A 321 6.84 14.93 31.21
N HIS A 322 8.09 14.43 31.25
CA HIS A 322 9.25 15.04 31.93
C HIS A 322 10.49 15.15 31.04
N VAL A 323 10.33 14.94 29.73
CA VAL A 323 11.43 15.04 28.77
C VAL A 323 11.11 16.22 27.86
N ASP A 324 11.96 17.25 27.87
CA ASP A 324 11.83 18.38 26.96
C ASP A 324 12.56 18.09 25.64
N SER A 325 13.67 17.35 25.71
CA SER A 325 14.47 16.96 24.56
C SER A 325 15.21 15.64 24.77
N TYR A 326 15.62 15.01 23.67
CA TYR A 326 16.54 13.88 23.66
C TYR A 326 17.91 14.34 23.16
N VAL A 327 18.96 14.10 23.96
CA VAL A 327 20.34 14.35 23.54
C VAL A 327 20.90 13.06 22.97
N ILE A 328 21.38 13.11 21.73
CA ILE A 328 21.96 11.95 21.06
C ILE A 328 23.46 12.16 21.00
N LYS A 329 24.19 11.19 21.54
CA LYS A 329 25.62 11.08 21.38
C LYS A 329 26.00 9.88 20.52
N TYR A 330 27.11 9.99 19.79
CA TYR A 330 27.64 8.96 18.91
C TYR A 330 29.15 8.83 19.07
N GLY A 331 29.66 7.61 18.94
CA GLY A 331 31.08 7.32 18.97
C GLY A 331 31.37 5.83 19.03
N VAL A 332 32.64 5.51 19.30
CA VAL A 332 33.11 4.14 19.49
C VAL A 332 33.09 3.81 20.97
N VAL A 333 32.55 2.65 21.32
CA VAL A 333 32.53 2.11 22.68
C VAL A 333 33.11 0.71 22.71
N THR A 334 33.60 0.29 23.86
CA THR A 334 33.90 -1.13 24.10
C THR A 334 32.68 -1.82 24.68
N SER A 335 32.37 -3.04 24.26
CA SER A 335 31.19 -3.76 24.76
C SER A 335 31.24 -4.03 26.28
N ALA A 336 32.44 -4.02 26.87
CA ALA A 336 32.65 -4.24 28.31
C ALA A 336 32.51 -2.96 29.17
N ASP A 337 32.73 -1.77 28.60
CA ASP A 337 32.76 -0.50 29.35
C ASP A 337 32.18 0.65 28.50
N ARG A 338 30.84 0.69 28.40
CA ARG A 338 30.13 1.73 27.66
C ARG A 338 30.09 3.03 28.47
N LYS A 339 31.10 3.88 28.30
CA LYS A 339 31.16 5.23 28.88
C LYS A 339 30.65 6.27 27.89
N ALA A 340 29.64 7.03 28.30
CA ALA A 340 28.99 7.98 27.41
C ALA A 340 29.60 9.39 27.42
N ASP A 341 30.56 9.64 28.31
CA ASP A 341 31.27 10.92 28.40
C ASP A 341 32.31 11.09 27.29
N GLU A 342 32.75 10.00 26.68
CA GLU A 342 33.69 9.98 25.56
C GLU A 342 33.01 10.15 24.20
N LEU A 343 31.68 10.24 24.17
CA LEU A 343 30.90 10.35 22.93
C LEU A 343 30.64 11.80 22.54
N GLU A 344 30.64 12.07 21.23
CA GLU A 344 30.30 13.37 20.67
C GLU A 344 28.78 13.56 20.64
N THR A 345 28.30 14.72 21.09
CA THR A 345 26.88 15.09 20.94
C THR A 345 26.61 15.47 19.49
N ILE A 346 25.80 14.67 18.79
CA ILE A 346 25.51 14.88 17.36
C ILE A 346 24.17 15.59 17.12
N ALA A 347 23.23 15.49 18.07
CA ALA A 347 21.93 16.13 17.93
C ALA A 347 21.24 16.32 19.30
N GLU A 348 20.40 17.34 19.39
CA GLU A 348 19.41 17.49 20.46
C GLU A 348 18.04 17.69 19.80
N ILE A 349 17.07 16.86 20.19
CA ILE A 349 15.76 16.79 19.54
C ILE A 349 14.69 17.13 20.55
N PRO A 350 13.80 18.11 20.29
CA PRO A 350 12.65 18.36 21.13
C PRO A 350 11.77 17.11 21.25
N ALA A 351 11.43 16.70 22.47
CA ALA A 351 10.44 15.68 22.68
C ALA A 351 9.09 16.21 22.17
N SER A 352 8.58 15.62 21.10
CA SER A 352 7.26 16.00 20.59
C SER A 352 6.16 15.39 21.47
N THR A 353 4.93 15.88 21.33
CA THR A 353 3.74 15.29 21.93
C THR A 353 3.33 13.96 21.28
N HIS A 354 4.26 13.22 20.68
CA HIS A 354 4.00 11.91 20.10
C HIS A 354 4.94 10.85 20.69
N SER A 355 4.37 9.70 21.05
CA SER A 355 5.10 8.55 21.63
C SER A 355 6.17 7.95 20.71
N LYS A 356 6.17 8.31 19.42
CA LYS A 356 7.14 7.89 18.41
C LYS A 356 7.72 9.10 17.71
N PHE A 357 9.04 9.16 17.67
CA PHE A 357 9.78 10.22 16.99
C PHE A 357 10.72 9.61 15.94
N THR A 358 10.74 10.19 14.73
CA THR A 358 11.65 9.82 13.64
C THR A 358 12.58 11.00 13.33
N VAL A 359 13.88 10.84 13.52
CA VAL A 359 14.92 11.73 12.96
C VAL A 359 15.19 11.26 11.54
N LYS A 360 14.92 12.11 10.53
CA LYS A 360 15.01 11.70 9.13
C LYS A 360 16.44 11.64 8.57
N SER A 361 17.43 12.22 9.24
CA SER A 361 18.83 12.08 8.81
C SER A 361 19.77 12.52 9.93
N LEU A 362 20.44 11.54 10.55
CA LEU A 362 21.76 11.79 11.11
C LEU A 362 22.72 11.67 9.92
N SER A 363 23.45 12.73 9.58
CA SER A 363 24.35 12.73 8.42
C SER A 363 25.77 13.10 8.79
N GLY A 364 26.74 12.55 8.05
CA GLY A 364 28.15 12.88 8.24
C GLY A 364 28.80 12.20 9.44
N LEU A 365 28.20 11.13 9.96
CA LEU A 365 28.84 10.26 10.95
C LEU A 365 30.03 9.60 10.26
N ARG A 366 31.24 9.86 10.77
CA ARG A 366 32.45 9.23 10.26
C ARG A 366 32.58 7.86 10.91
N PRO A 367 32.55 6.76 10.14
CA PRO A 367 32.91 5.47 10.68
C PRO A 367 34.41 5.44 10.95
N TYR A 368 34.76 4.76 12.03
CA TYR A 368 36.15 4.53 12.37
C TYR A 368 36.65 3.35 11.53
N SER A 369 37.59 3.64 10.63
CA SER A 369 38.10 2.69 9.62
C SER A 369 38.84 1.49 10.21
N ALA A 370 39.15 1.51 11.50
CA ALA A 370 39.72 0.39 12.24
C ALA A 370 39.16 0.37 13.67
N LEU A 371 38.08 -0.38 13.88
CA LEU A 371 37.64 -0.74 15.22
C LEU A 371 38.58 -1.84 15.74
N GLU A 372 39.12 -1.66 16.95
CA GLU A 372 39.86 -2.72 17.64
C GLU A 372 38.93 -3.87 18.04
N ALA A 373 39.47 -5.05 18.28
CA ALA A 373 38.67 -6.20 18.70
C ALA A 373 37.89 -5.88 19.99
N GLY A 374 36.55 -5.97 19.93
CA GLY A 374 35.64 -5.65 21.03
C GLY A 374 35.15 -4.20 21.07
N GLN A 375 35.53 -3.37 20.10
CA GLN A 375 34.94 -2.05 19.87
C GLN A 375 33.74 -2.13 18.92
N GLU A 376 32.74 -1.30 19.17
CA GLU A 376 31.55 -1.13 18.32
C GLU A 376 31.17 0.35 18.24
N MET A 377 30.53 0.75 17.13
CA MET A 377 29.93 2.08 17.02
C MET A 377 28.58 2.05 17.73
N ALA A 378 28.28 3.07 18.54
CA ALA A 378 27.03 3.12 19.28
C ALA A 378 26.46 4.53 19.36
N LEU A 379 25.13 4.58 19.43
CA LEU A 379 24.35 5.75 19.82
C LEU A 379 23.96 5.62 21.29
N ALA A 380 24.13 6.72 22.03
CA ALA A 380 23.58 6.89 23.37
C ALA A 380 22.51 7.98 23.32
N VAL A 381 21.26 7.61 23.65
CA VAL A 381 20.13 8.55 23.65
C VAL A 381 19.73 8.84 25.09
N PHE A 382 19.85 10.10 25.47
CA PHE A 382 19.57 10.60 26.81
C PHE A 382 18.27 11.39 26.84
N SER A 383 17.47 11.18 27.89
CA SER A 383 16.37 12.08 28.21
C SER A 383 16.91 13.35 28.87
N LYS A 384 16.49 14.52 28.40
CA LYS A 384 16.86 15.82 28.95
C LYS A 384 15.62 16.69 29.21
N ASN A 385 15.68 17.49 30.26
CA ASN A 385 14.76 18.60 30.50
C ASN A 385 15.50 19.82 31.08
N THR A 386 14.76 20.87 31.42
CA THR A 386 15.30 22.10 32.05
C THR A 386 16.05 21.88 33.37
N PHE A 387 15.87 20.75 34.05
CA PHE A 387 16.53 20.42 35.32
C PHE A 387 17.77 19.55 35.17
N GLY A 388 18.02 18.97 33.99
CA GLY A 388 19.21 18.18 33.73
C GLY A 388 19.04 17.12 32.65
N VAL A 389 20.11 16.34 32.47
CA VAL A 389 20.17 15.15 31.60
C VAL A 389 20.16 13.93 32.50
N LEU A 390 19.33 12.94 32.21
CA LEU A 390 19.37 11.66 32.91
C LEU A 390 20.68 10.94 32.59
N GLU A 391 21.46 10.53 33.59
CA GLU A 391 22.80 9.95 33.38
C GLU A 391 22.79 8.60 32.64
N THR A 392 21.68 7.86 32.69
CA THR A 392 21.56 6.54 32.06
C THR A 392 20.91 6.64 30.67
N PRO A 393 21.66 6.52 29.56
CA PRO A 393 21.09 6.53 28.22
C PRO A 393 20.52 5.17 27.81
N VAL A 394 19.73 5.17 26.74
CA VAL A 394 19.52 3.95 25.94
C VAL A 394 20.62 3.84 24.90
N TRP A 395 21.26 2.68 24.87
CA TRP A 395 22.31 2.36 23.91
C TRP A 395 21.76 1.64 22.69
N LYS A 396 22.23 2.02 21.50
CA LYS A 396 21.96 1.30 20.26
C LYS A 396 23.24 1.16 19.45
N THR A 397 23.66 -0.08 19.19
CA THR A 397 24.75 -0.38 18.26
C THR A 397 24.37 0.08 16.85
N VAL A 398 25.32 0.73 16.19
CA VAL A 398 25.22 1.23 14.82
C VAL A 398 26.06 0.33 13.93
N GLU A 399 25.41 -0.26 12.95
CA GLU A 399 26.06 -1.04 11.90
C GLU A 399 26.01 -0.22 10.61
N ASP A 400 27.15 -0.11 9.93
CA ASP A 400 27.24 0.48 8.59
C ASP A 400 26.58 -0.51 7.62
N ALA A 401 25.43 -0.12 7.07
CA ALA A 401 24.65 -1.00 6.21
C ALA A 401 25.10 -0.81 4.76
N PHE A 402 26.14 -1.50 4.33
CA PHE A 402 26.64 -1.39 2.96
C PHE A 402 26.52 -2.71 2.19
N VAL A 403 26.38 -2.62 0.86
CA VAL A 403 26.39 -3.78 -0.03
C VAL A 403 27.83 -4.21 -0.34
N PRO A 404 28.10 -5.48 -0.68
CA PRO A 404 29.48 -5.93 -0.93
C PRO A 404 30.16 -5.12 -2.04
N GLU A 405 31.45 -4.79 -1.89
CA GLU A 405 32.15 -3.98 -2.88
C GLU A 405 32.52 -4.77 -4.13
N SER A 406 32.84 -6.06 -3.95
CA SER A 406 33.25 -6.93 -5.04
C SER A 406 32.10 -7.77 -5.57
N GLY A 407 32.00 -7.88 -6.89
CA GLY A 407 31.10 -8.81 -7.58
C GLY A 407 31.68 -10.22 -7.71
N PRO A 408 30.91 -11.17 -8.25
CA PRO A 408 31.48 -12.43 -8.72
C PRO A 408 32.57 -12.18 -9.77
N LYS A 409 33.54 -13.08 -9.86
CA LYS A 409 34.64 -13.02 -10.84
C LYS A 409 34.24 -13.73 -12.14
N LYS A 410 33.54 -14.85 -12.05
CA LYS A 410 33.11 -15.67 -13.19
C LYS A 410 31.83 -16.43 -12.87
N VAL A 411 30.97 -16.60 -13.87
CA VAL A 411 29.79 -17.46 -13.81
C VAL A 411 29.85 -18.41 -14.99
N SER A 412 29.57 -19.68 -14.75
CA SER A 412 29.45 -20.70 -15.79
C SER A 412 28.19 -21.53 -15.58
N PHE A 413 27.59 -21.95 -16.68
CA PHE A 413 26.38 -22.76 -16.70
C PHE A 413 26.42 -23.66 -17.93
N SER A 414 25.98 -24.91 -17.73
CA SER A 414 25.69 -25.84 -18.82
C SER A 414 24.31 -26.40 -18.59
N ASP A 415 23.46 -26.31 -19.60
CA ASP A 415 22.16 -26.98 -19.57
C ASP A 415 22.35 -28.49 -19.73
N THR A 416 21.53 -29.24 -19.00
CA THR A 416 21.60 -30.70 -18.88
C THR A 416 20.26 -31.35 -19.19
N ASN A 417 19.18 -30.58 -19.33
CA ASN A 417 17.93 -31.08 -19.90
C ASN A 417 17.82 -30.69 -21.37
N GLY A 418 16.89 -31.35 -22.07
CA GLY A 418 16.62 -31.12 -23.48
C GLY A 418 15.27 -30.46 -23.75
N ASP A 419 14.63 -29.91 -22.72
CA ASP A 419 13.23 -29.53 -22.76
C ASP A 419 13.10 -28.03 -23.07
N VAL A 420 12.34 -27.68 -24.11
CA VAL A 420 12.24 -26.29 -24.59
C VAL A 420 11.78 -25.34 -23.50
N GLY A 421 12.52 -24.25 -23.32
CA GLY A 421 12.14 -23.16 -22.43
C GLY A 421 12.27 -23.53 -20.96
N LYS A 422 13.02 -24.60 -20.63
CA LYS A 422 13.31 -25.03 -19.27
C LYS A 422 14.81 -25.26 -19.14
N LEU A 423 15.41 -24.78 -18.06
CA LEU A 423 16.83 -25.00 -17.80
C LEU A 423 17.02 -25.93 -16.61
N THR A 424 17.93 -26.89 -16.76
CA THR A 424 18.40 -27.73 -15.65
C THR A 424 19.91 -27.84 -15.70
N GLY A 425 20.58 -27.69 -14.57
CA GLY A 425 22.04 -27.80 -14.52
C GLY A 425 22.63 -27.03 -13.36
N ASP A 426 23.95 -27.02 -13.27
CA ASP A 426 24.66 -26.36 -12.20
C ASP A 426 25.15 -24.99 -12.69
N VAL A 427 24.75 -23.92 -11.97
CA VAL A 427 25.34 -22.60 -12.13
C VAL A 427 26.50 -22.49 -11.15
N VAL A 428 27.72 -22.48 -11.68
CA VAL A 428 28.94 -22.37 -10.89
C VAL A 428 29.39 -20.92 -10.89
N ILE A 429 29.44 -20.32 -9.71
CA ILE A 429 29.83 -18.94 -9.45
C ILE A 429 31.21 -18.97 -8.79
N GLU A 430 32.20 -18.37 -9.43
CA GLU A 430 33.51 -18.08 -8.85
C GLU A 430 33.52 -16.61 -8.42
N GLY A 431 33.69 -16.34 -7.14
CA GLY A 431 33.76 -15.00 -6.57
C GLY A 431 35.04 -14.75 -5.77
N PRO A 432 35.15 -13.57 -5.13
CA PRO A 432 36.26 -13.25 -4.23
C PRO A 432 36.31 -14.23 -3.07
N THR A 433 37.52 -14.55 -2.58
CA THR A 433 37.77 -15.32 -1.35
C THR A 433 37.40 -14.50 -0.10
N GLU A 434 37.27 -15.16 1.05
CA GLU A 434 36.79 -14.52 2.28
C GLU A 434 37.78 -13.49 2.79
N THR A 435 39.06 -13.72 2.50
CA THR A 435 40.16 -12.78 2.73
C THR A 435 40.15 -11.59 1.78
N GLU A 436 39.61 -11.73 0.56
CA GLU A 436 39.52 -10.63 -0.41
C GLU A 436 38.32 -9.74 -0.13
N ASP A 437 37.15 -10.34 0.12
CA ASP A 437 35.93 -9.61 0.49
C ASP A 437 35.11 -10.45 1.50
N PRO A 438 35.27 -10.17 2.81
CA PRO A 438 34.54 -10.89 3.87
C PRO A 438 33.08 -10.47 3.94
N THR A 439 32.68 -9.41 3.23
CA THR A 439 31.34 -8.82 3.33
C THR A 439 30.32 -9.59 2.50
N ILE A 440 30.77 -10.40 1.55
CA ILE A 440 29.95 -11.28 0.73
C ILE A 440 29.55 -12.52 1.53
N THR A 441 28.25 -12.68 1.78
CA THR A 441 27.70 -13.88 2.44
C THR A 441 26.88 -14.75 1.50
N GLN A 442 26.37 -14.18 0.40
CA GLN A 442 25.47 -14.85 -0.54
C GLN A 442 25.70 -14.39 -1.99
N TYR A 443 25.18 -15.16 -2.95
CA TYR A 443 25.05 -14.77 -4.35
C TYR A 443 23.60 -14.87 -4.81
N ALA A 444 23.08 -13.79 -5.41
CA ALA A 444 21.74 -13.76 -5.98
C ALA A 444 21.79 -13.95 -7.50
N LEU A 445 20.96 -14.84 -8.04
CA LEU A 445 20.91 -15.19 -9.45
C LEU A 445 19.63 -14.66 -10.10
N TYR A 446 19.78 -14.13 -11.32
CA TYR A 446 18.68 -13.60 -12.12
C TYR A 446 18.79 -14.00 -13.59
N PHE A 447 17.65 -14.12 -14.25
CA PHE A 447 17.57 -14.13 -15.70
C PHE A 447 17.87 -12.74 -16.26
N ALA A 448 18.69 -12.69 -17.30
CA ALA A 448 19.19 -11.48 -17.92
C ALA A 448 19.00 -11.46 -19.43
N LYS A 449 18.95 -10.24 -19.98
CA LYS A 449 19.11 -9.97 -21.41
C LYS A 449 20.60 -9.92 -21.76
N ARG A 450 20.89 -9.98 -23.05
CA ARG A 450 22.25 -9.86 -23.59
C ARG A 450 22.86 -8.54 -23.14
N GLY A 451 24.11 -8.63 -22.65
CA GLY A 451 24.82 -7.49 -22.07
C GLY A 451 24.58 -7.29 -20.56
N GLY A 452 24.10 -8.31 -19.84
CA GLY A 452 24.10 -8.31 -18.38
C GLY A 452 23.02 -7.47 -17.70
N ARG A 453 21.92 -7.13 -18.40
CA ARG A 453 20.80 -6.41 -17.78
C ARG A 453 19.76 -7.41 -17.30
N VAL A 454 19.38 -7.33 -16.01
CA VAL A 454 18.29 -8.14 -15.45
C VAL A 454 17.02 -7.97 -16.28
N LEU A 455 16.36 -9.07 -16.62
CA LEU A 455 15.26 -9.10 -17.60
C LEU A 455 14.09 -8.20 -17.22
N SER A 456 13.77 -8.15 -15.93
CA SER A 456 12.66 -7.42 -15.32
C SER A 456 12.96 -7.22 -13.83
N SER A 457 12.51 -6.12 -13.22
CA SER A 457 12.56 -5.92 -11.77
C SER A 457 11.51 -6.71 -11.00
N LYS A 458 10.65 -7.46 -11.69
CA LYS A 458 9.62 -8.33 -11.11
C LYS A 458 10.20 -9.71 -10.72
N SER A 459 9.46 -10.43 -9.89
CA SER A 459 9.77 -11.78 -9.38
C SER A 459 10.14 -12.79 -10.47
N ASP A 460 9.64 -12.63 -11.69
CA ASP A 460 9.82 -13.60 -12.77
C ASP A 460 11.27 -13.71 -13.26
N SER A 461 12.11 -12.69 -13.02
CA SER A 461 13.54 -12.76 -13.35
C SER A 461 14.36 -13.44 -12.25
N TYR A 462 13.83 -13.58 -11.04
CA TYR A 462 14.58 -14.12 -9.90
C TYR A 462 14.71 -15.64 -9.99
N ILE A 463 15.95 -16.11 -10.02
CA ILE A 463 16.25 -17.54 -10.07
C ILE A 463 16.29 -18.11 -8.65
N GLY A 464 17.12 -17.52 -7.80
CA GLY A 464 17.37 -17.96 -6.42
C GLY A 464 18.55 -17.24 -5.77
N VAL A 465 18.90 -17.67 -4.56
CA VAL A 465 20.05 -17.21 -3.79
C VAL A 465 20.81 -18.42 -3.26
N GLU A 466 22.14 -18.37 -3.28
CA GLU A 466 22.99 -19.42 -2.72
C GLU A 466 23.91 -18.83 -1.65
N ASN A 467 24.11 -19.58 -0.56
CA ASN A 467 25.05 -19.17 0.47
C ASN A 467 26.48 -19.40 0.01
N ARG A 468 27.35 -18.48 0.40
CA ARG A 468 28.78 -18.67 0.22
C ARG A 468 29.26 -19.83 1.10
N VAL A 469 30.16 -20.65 0.55
CA VAL A 469 30.86 -21.69 1.33
C VAL A 469 32.12 -21.09 1.96
N ALA A 470 32.24 -21.20 3.29
CA ALA A 470 33.40 -20.68 4.03
C ALA A 470 34.73 -21.23 3.48
N GLY A 471 35.73 -20.37 3.30
CA GLY A 471 37.03 -20.74 2.72
C GLY A 471 37.04 -21.08 1.22
N SER A 472 35.88 -21.13 0.54
CA SER A 472 35.79 -21.34 -0.91
C SER A 472 35.51 -20.04 -1.65
N GLY A 473 36.17 -19.86 -2.80
CA GLY A 473 35.80 -18.84 -3.79
C GLY A 473 34.69 -19.30 -4.74
N THR A 474 34.27 -20.56 -4.67
CA THR A 474 33.31 -21.16 -5.62
C THR A 474 32.04 -21.62 -4.92
N VAL A 475 30.90 -21.30 -5.53
CA VAL A 475 29.54 -21.66 -5.09
C VAL A 475 28.79 -22.28 -6.25
N THR A 476 28.03 -23.36 -6.00
CA THR A 476 27.23 -24.03 -7.04
C THR A 476 25.75 -23.94 -6.69
N TYR A 477 24.96 -23.34 -7.56
CA TYR A 477 23.51 -23.29 -7.47
C TYR A 477 22.88 -24.29 -8.46
N LYS A 478 22.02 -25.18 -7.96
CA LYS A 478 21.37 -26.20 -8.81
C LYS A 478 20.06 -25.67 -9.41
N LEU A 479 20.03 -25.50 -10.72
CA LEU A 479 18.80 -25.25 -11.48
C LEU A 479 18.08 -26.58 -11.74
N THR A 480 16.81 -26.67 -11.33
CA THR A 480 15.96 -27.84 -11.59
C THR A 480 14.69 -27.39 -12.30
N ASP A 481 14.56 -27.77 -13.57
CA ASP A 481 13.36 -27.56 -14.39
C ASP A 481 12.80 -26.11 -14.35
N LYS A 482 13.69 -25.12 -14.38
CA LYS A 482 13.31 -23.71 -14.23
C LYS A 482 12.81 -23.18 -15.57
N SER A 483 11.54 -22.76 -15.63
CA SER A 483 10.97 -22.10 -16.81
C SER A 483 11.73 -20.81 -17.14
N VAL A 484 12.08 -20.66 -18.42
CA VAL A 484 12.83 -19.52 -18.96
C VAL A 484 11.84 -18.44 -19.41
N PRO A 485 11.84 -17.25 -18.78
CA PRO A 485 10.96 -16.19 -19.21
C PRO A 485 11.32 -15.69 -20.62
N THR A 486 10.32 -15.23 -21.37
CA THR A 486 10.52 -14.71 -22.73
C THR A 486 11.50 -13.54 -22.75
N GLY A 487 12.49 -13.62 -23.66
CA GLY A 487 13.54 -12.60 -23.82
C GLY A 487 14.77 -12.81 -22.93
N THR A 488 14.83 -13.90 -22.16
CA THR A 488 16.06 -14.34 -21.49
C THR A 488 17.13 -14.69 -22.53
N GLN A 489 18.34 -14.22 -22.30
CA GLN A 489 19.52 -14.51 -23.12
C GLN A 489 20.69 -15.01 -22.26
N GLY A 490 20.62 -14.85 -20.94
CA GLY A 490 21.64 -15.33 -20.04
C GLY A 490 21.22 -15.33 -18.58
N ILE A 491 22.16 -15.70 -17.71
CA ILE A 491 22.06 -15.62 -16.25
C ILE A 491 23.06 -14.58 -15.77
N ILE A 492 22.67 -13.78 -14.78
CA ILE A 492 23.56 -12.85 -14.08
C ILE A 492 23.56 -13.17 -12.59
N ALA A 493 24.75 -13.16 -11.99
CA ALA A 493 24.93 -13.30 -10.56
C ALA A 493 25.41 -11.98 -9.95
N PHE A 494 24.91 -11.64 -8.76
CA PHE A 494 25.33 -10.50 -7.95
C PHE A 494 25.77 -10.96 -6.56
N ALA A 495 26.79 -10.31 -6.02
CA ALA A 495 27.17 -10.49 -4.61
C ALA A 495 26.10 -9.87 -3.69
N LYS A 496 25.83 -10.54 -2.57
CA LYS A 496 24.78 -10.17 -1.62
C LYS A 496 25.25 -10.35 -0.17
N ASN A 497 24.73 -9.51 0.71
CA ASN A 497 24.80 -9.67 2.15
C ASN A 497 23.45 -9.38 2.84
N SER A 498 23.46 -9.25 4.16
CA SER A 498 22.27 -8.92 4.95
C SER A 498 21.66 -7.55 4.62
N PHE A 499 22.44 -6.63 4.05
CA PHE A 499 22.03 -5.26 3.76
C PHE A 499 21.57 -5.06 2.32
N GLY A 500 22.04 -5.89 1.37
CA GLY A 500 21.55 -5.83 0.00
C GLY A 500 22.41 -6.55 -1.03
N GLU A 501 22.16 -6.22 -2.29
CA GLU A 501 22.84 -6.78 -3.46
C GLU A 501 23.66 -5.71 -4.17
N ASN A 502 24.90 -6.01 -4.52
CA ASN A 502 25.70 -5.12 -5.38
C ASN A 502 25.32 -5.33 -6.84
N ARG A 503 24.44 -4.45 -7.35
CA ARG A 503 23.96 -4.50 -8.74
C ARG A 503 24.90 -3.87 -9.77
N GLU A 504 25.97 -3.23 -9.32
CA GLU A 504 26.93 -2.57 -10.21
C GLU A 504 27.97 -3.56 -10.75
N GLN A 505 28.30 -4.59 -9.97
CA GLN A 505 29.29 -5.62 -10.33
C GLN A 505 28.65 -6.99 -10.52
N GLY A 506 27.73 -7.09 -11.48
CA GLY A 506 27.16 -8.38 -11.87
C GLY A 506 28.00 -9.11 -12.90
N THR A 507 28.08 -10.44 -12.79
CA THR A 507 28.77 -11.29 -13.78
C THR A 507 27.75 -12.05 -14.61
N TYR A 508 27.83 -11.87 -15.93
CA TYR A 508 26.87 -12.40 -16.90
C TYR A 508 27.44 -13.60 -17.65
N ILE A 509 26.59 -14.60 -17.89
CA ILE A 509 26.85 -15.72 -18.80
C ILE A 509 25.70 -15.86 -19.79
N ASP A 510 26.02 -15.99 -21.08
CA ASP A 510 25.04 -16.35 -22.10
C ASP A 510 24.52 -17.77 -21.83
N VAL A 511 23.21 -17.95 -21.89
CA VAL A 511 22.59 -19.26 -21.74
C VAL A 511 22.15 -19.75 -23.12
N GLN A 512 22.58 -20.96 -23.44
CA GLN A 512 22.07 -21.71 -24.58
C GLN A 512 21.15 -22.80 -24.01
N ASP A 513 19.85 -22.66 -24.24
CA ASP A 513 18.85 -23.70 -23.98
C ASP A 513 19.13 -24.86 -24.94
N ALA A 514 19.58 -25.98 -24.38
CA ALA A 514 20.10 -27.08 -25.15
C ALA A 514 18.97 -28.02 -25.58
N GLN A 515 18.22 -27.63 -26.60
CA GLN A 515 16.97 -28.31 -26.93
C GLN A 515 17.18 -29.68 -27.59
N ARG A 516 16.33 -30.65 -27.25
CA ARG A 516 16.12 -31.85 -28.06
C ARG A 516 15.69 -31.46 -29.48
N PRO A 517 16.03 -32.27 -30.49
CA PRO A 517 15.57 -32.01 -31.84
C PRO A 517 14.04 -32.01 -31.85
N CYS A 518 13.41 -31.04 -32.51
CA CYS A 518 11.95 -31.03 -32.67
C CYS A 518 11.15 -30.92 -31.35
N ALA A 519 11.69 -30.25 -30.34
CA ALA A 519 11.09 -30.16 -29.00
C ALA A 519 10.01 -29.06 -28.85
N GLY A 520 9.82 -28.18 -29.85
CA GLY A 520 8.71 -27.21 -29.88
C GLY A 520 7.35 -27.86 -30.14
N GLU A 521 6.25 -27.13 -29.94
CA GLU A 521 4.89 -27.66 -30.17
C GLU A 521 4.63 -28.00 -31.64
N ASP A 522 5.22 -27.24 -32.58
CA ASP A 522 5.01 -27.42 -34.01
C ASP A 522 6.24 -27.97 -34.74
N ARG A 523 6.03 -29.00 -35.56
CA ARG A 523 7.08 -29.58 -36.43
C ARG A 523 7.70 -28.56 -37.40
N GLY A 524 6.97 -27.51 -37.76
CA GLY A 524 7.40 -26.52 -38.75
C GLY A 524 8.36 -25.45 -38.24
N SER A 525 8.44 -25.24 -36.92
CA SER A 525 9.16 -24.10 -36.34
C SER A 525 10.60 -24.40 -35.94
N SER A 526 10.96 -25.67 -35.71
CA SER A 526 12.32 -26.03 -35.29
C SER A 526 13.19 -26.50 -36.47
N VAL A 527 14.37 -25.90 -36.60
CA VAL A 527 15.38 -26.25 -37.62
C VAL A 527 15.91 -27.68 -37.45
N ASN A 528 15.75 -28.26 -36.25
CA ASN A 528 16.29 -29.57 -35.88
C ASN A 528 15.27 -30.71 -35.99
N CYS A 529 14.08 -30.45 -36.52
CA CYS A 529 13.11 -31.51 -36.78
C CYS A 529 13.61 -32.51 -37.83
N PRO A 530 13.19 -33.80 -37.76
CA PRO A 530 13.57 -34.76 -38.78
C PRO A 530 13.07 -34.28 -40.14
N PRO A 531 13.94 -34.25 -41.16
CA PRO A 531 13.57 -33.85 -42.51
C PRO A 531 12.41 -34.72 -43.02
N ARG A 532 11.58 -34.17 -43.90
CA ARG A 532 10.55 -34.97 -44.55
C ARG A 532 11.23 -35.93 -45.52
N ILE A 533 10.76 -37.17 -45.55
CA ILE A 533 11.13 -38.10 -46.59
C ILE A 533 10.39 -37.64 -47.86
N LYS A 534 11.12 -37.18 -48.89
CA LYS A 534 10.56 -36.74 -50.18
C LYS A 534 10.10 -37.94 -51.00
N SER A 535 10.96 -38.94 -51.06
CA SER A 535 10.72 -40.18 -51.78
C SER A 535 11.54 -41.30 -51.15
N ILE A 536 11.11 -42.52 -51.40
CA ILE A 536 11.83 -43.74 -51.07
C ILE A 536 12.00 -44.48 -52.40
N THR A 537 13.18 -45.01 -52.69
CA THR A 537 13.29 -46.01 -53.74
C THR A 537 12.41 -47.21 -53.37
N GLY A 538 11.77 -47.85 -54.35
CA GLY A 538 11.11 -49.13 -54.09
C GLY A 538 12.08 -50.10 -53.43
N ASP A 539 11.56 -51.03 -52.63
CA ASP A 539 12.38 -52.06 -52.01
C ASP A 539 13.12 -52.85 -53.10
N ALA A 540 14.45 -52.73 -53.10
CA ALA A 540 15.30 -53.35 -54.11
C ALA A 540 15.58 -54.82 -53.80
N SER A 541 15.23 -55.29 -52.60
CA SER A 541 15.41 -56.68 -52.19
C SER A 541 14.27 -57.55 -52.72
N PRO A 542 14.56 -58.66 -53.42
CA PRO A 542 13.56 -59.65 -53.81
C PRO A 542 13.20 -60.63 -52.68
N GLU A 543 13.95 -60.64 -51.58
CA GLU A 543 13.74 -61.54 -50.44
C GLU A 543 12.70 -60.94 -49.48
N ALA A 544 11.65 -61.71 -49.16
CA ALA A 544 10.66 -61.32 -48.16
C ALA A 544 11.34 -61.05 -46.80
N ASN A 545 10.93 -59.96 -46.13
CA ASN A 545 11.48 -59.54 -44.84
C ASN A 545 12.94 -59.04 -44.87
N VAL A 546 13.46 -58.68 -46.04
CA VAL A 546 14.74 -57.98 -46.19
C VAL A 546 14.44 -56.69 -46.93
N ILE A 547 14.65 -55.54 -46.29
CA ILE A 547 14.33 -54.24 -46.89
C ILE A 547 15.63 -53.57 -47.35
N SER A 548 15.67 -53.21 -48.64
CA SER A 548 16.73 -52.42 -49.24
C SER A 548 16.19 -51.14 -49.87
N VAL A 549 16.25 -50.01 -49.16
CA VAL A 549 15.70 -48.73 -49.63
C VAL A 549 16.65 -47.56 -49.43
N VAL A 550 16.57 -46.57 -50.31
CA VAL A 550 17.24 -45.28 -50.22
C VAL A 550 16.19 -44.21 -49.91
N LEU A 551 16.35 -43.54 -48.77
CA LEU A 551 15.47 -42.43 -48.37
C LEU A 551 16.01 -41.12 -48.94
N ASP A 552 15.27 -40.44 -49.83
CA ASP A 552 15.59 -39.07 -50.26
C ASP A 552 14.95 -38.07 -49.30
N LEU A 553 15.78 -37.22 -48.68
CA LEU A 553 15.34 -36.27 -47.66
C LEU A 553 15.06 -34.88 -48.24
N ASP A 554 14.08 -34.19 -47.66
CA ASP A 554 13.73 -32.84 -48.11
C ASP A 554 14.82 -31.82 -47.82
N LYS A 555 15.60 -32.06 -46.76
CA LYS A 555 16.69 -31.24 -46.25
C LYS A 555 17.80 -32.12 -45.67
N THR A 556 19.00 -31.57 -45.58
CA THR A 556 20.14 -32.20 -44.89
C THR A 556 19.94 -32.19 -43.38
N ILE A 557 20.48 -33.20 -42.70
CA ILE A 557 20.46 -33.28 -41.24
C ILE A 557 21.47 -32.26 -40.67
N PRO A 558 21.08 -31.39 -39.72
CA PRO A 558 21.99 -30.42 -39.13
C PRO A 558 23.23 -31.06 -38.47
N LYS A 559 24.35 -30.35 -38.50
CA LYS A 559 25.59 -30.80 -37.82
C LYS A 559 25.33 -31.02 -36.32
N GLY A 560 25.79 -32.15 -35.79
CA GLY A 560 25.57 -32.53 -34.38
C GLY A 560 24.23 -33.21 -34.10
N VAL A 561 23.44 -33.50 -35.15
CA VAL A 561 22.22 -34.29 -35.07
C VAL A 561 22.43 -35.59 -35.85
N THR A 562 22.02 -36.70 -35.27
CA THR A 562 21.98 -38.02 -35.92
C THR A 562 20.55 -38.34 -36.34
N ALA A 563 20.38 -38.97 -37.50
CA ALA A 563 19.10 -39.57 -37.86
C ALA A 563 19.01 -40.99 -37.30
N SER A 564 17.83 -41.39 -36.86
CA SER A 564 17.53 -42.76 -36.49
C SER A 564 16.33 -43.22 -37.29
N VAL A 565 16.46 -44.35 -37.99
CA VAL A 565 15.40 -44.93 -38.82
C VAL A 565 14.79 -46.11 -38.09
N TYR A 566 13.46 -46.17 -38.12
CA TYR A 566 12.68 -47.24 -37.54
C TYR A 566 11.68 -47.75 -38.57
N LEU A 567 11.42 -49.05 -38.56
CA LEU A 567 10.39 -49.68 -39.37
C LEU A 567 9.13 -49.88 -38.54
N ALA A 568 7.97 -49.56 -39.11
CA ALA A 568 6.69 -49.44 -38.41
C ALA A 568 5.52 -50.06 -39.17
N THR A 569 4.52 -50.57 -38.45
CA THR A 569 3.26 -51.09 -39.03
C THR A 569 2.23 -49.99 -39.30
N ASP A 570 2.43 -48.79 -38.77
CA ASP A 570 1.56 -47.64 -38.98
C ASP A 570 2.37 -46.33 -39.10
N LYS A 571 1.67 -45.24 -39.46
CA LYS A 571 2.24 -43.90 -39.59
C LYS A 571 2.42 -43.16 -38.26
N SER A 572 2.07 -43.75 -37.12
CA SER A 572 2.09 -43.06 -35.83
C SER A 572 3.53 -42.91 -35.34
N CYS A 573 3.89 -41.71 -34.89
CA CYS A 573 5.19 -41.43 -34.28
C CYS A 573 5.22 -41.77 -32.77
N THR A 574 4.20 -42.45 -32.23
CA THR A 574 4.19 -42.83 -30.81
C THR A 574 5.06 -44.08 -30.63
N LYS A 575 6.04 -44.06 -29.71
CA LYS A 575 6.91 -45.21 -29.41
C LYS A 575 6.12 -46.41 -28.82
N ALA A 576 5.26 -47.06 -29.59
CA ALA A 576 4.69 -48.36 -29.31
C ALA A 576 5.71 -49.50 -29.55
N SER A 577 5.41 -50.70 -29.05
CA SER A 577 6.27 -51.91 -28.99
C SER A 577 6.71 -52.52 -30.34
N ASN A 578 6.39 -51.91 -31.48
CA ASN A 578 6.45 -52.57 -32.79
C ASN A 578 7.50 -51.96 -33.74
N TYR A 579 8.62 -51.47 -33.21
CA TYR A 579 9.69 -50.89 -34.02
C TYR A 579 10.99 -51.67 -33.91
N LYS A 580 11.65 -51.89 -35.05
CA LYS A 580 13.06 -52.29 -35.08
C LYS A 580 13.91 -51.05 -35.34
N ALA A 581 14.80 -50.73 -34.40
CA ALA A 581 15.75 -49.64 -34.57
C ALA A 581 16.84 -50.08 -35.55
N VAL A 582 17.02 -49.32 -36.63
CA VAL A 582 18.14 -49.49 -37.55
C VAL A 582 19.00 -48.24 -37.44
N GLU A 583 20.05 -48.32 -36.63
CA GLU A 583 20.89 -47.16 -36.31
C GLU A 583 21.90 -46.93 -37.46
N HIS A 584 21.54 -46.07 -38.41
CA HIS A 584 22.42 -45.64 -39.50
C HIS A 584 22.79 -44.17 -39.35
N GLN A 585 24.09 -43.87 -39.38
CA GLN A 585 24.56 -42.49 -39.58
C GLN A 585 24.35 -42.11 -41.04
N ALA A 586 23.44 -41.17 -41.29
CA ALA A 586 23.25 -40.61 -42.62
C ALA A 586 24.53 -39.89 -43.07
N VAL A 587 25.10 -40.34 -44.18
CA VAL A 587 26.12 -39.62 -44.93
C VAL A 587 25.38 -39.06 -46.14
N GLU A 588 25.08 -37.75 -46.13
CA GLU A 588 24.31 -37.04 -47.17
C GLU A 588 22.77 -37.19 -47.09
N ALA A 589 22.05 -36.64 -48.09
CA ALA A 589 20.58 -36.61 -48.16
C ALA A 589 19.95 -37.99 -48.45
N GLN A 590 20.73 -39.07 -48.29
CA GLN A 590 20.36 -40.44 -48.55
C GLN A 590 20.65 -41.31 -47.34
N ILE A 591 19.67 -42.11 -46.93
CA ILE A 591 19.86 -43.17 -45.93
C ILE A 591 19.64 -44.49 -46.63
N LEU A 592 20.69 -45.32 -46.67
CA LEU A 592 20.65 -46.67 -47.20
C LEU A 592 20.30 -47.63 -46.04
N LEU A 593 19.14 -48.26 -46.13
CA LEU A 593 18.86 -49.50 -45.41
C LEU A 593 19.25 -50.61 -46.36
N ASP A 594 20.21 -51.46 -46.01
CA ASP A 594 20.66 -52.59 -46.85
C ASP A 594 20.62 -53.87 -46.02
N ASN A 595 20.09 -54.95 -46.60
CA ASN A 595 20.03 -56.29 -46.04
C ASN A 595 19.59 -56.40 -44.57
N THR A 596 18.61 -55.58 -44.16
CA THR A 596 18.13 -55.59 -42.77
C THR A 596 17.09 -56.69 -42.55
N GLN A 597 17.50 -57.82 -41.97
CA GLN A 597 16.57 -58.93 -41.63
C GLN A 597 15.59 -58.52 -40.53
N LEU A 598 14.29 -58.81 -40.69
CA LEU A 598 13.26 -58.18 -39.87
C LEU A 598 12.90 -58.86 -38.54
N ASN A 599 13.13 -60.15 -38.30
CA ASN A 599 13.13 -60.82 -36.98
C ASN A 599 13.51 -62.31 -37.13
N GLY A 600 14.01 -62.94 -36.07
CA GLY A 600 14.29 -64.39 -36.03
C GLY A 600 13.08 -65.26 -35.67
N ASP A 601 11.93 -64.65 -35.39
CA ASP A 601 10.83 -65.27 -34.64
C ASP A 601 9.64 -65.71 -35.54
N GLY A 602 9.74 -65.53 -36.87
CA GLY A 602 8.77 -66.06 -37.84
C GLY A 602 7.40 -65.35 -37.90
N GLU A 603 7.14 -64.34 -37.07
CA GLU A 603 5.91 -63.54 -37.19
C GLU A 603 6.03 -62.49 -38.30
N SER A 604 5.10 -62.57 -39.25
CA SER A 604 4.92 -61.63 -40.37
C SER A 604 4.40 -60.27 -39.88
N TRP A 605 5.27 -59.49 -39.24
CA TRP A 605 4.97 -58.08 -39.00
C TRP A 605 5.14 -57.34 -40.34
N ARG A 606 4.02 -57.10 -41.04
CA ARG A 606 4.00 -56.30 -42.28
C ARG A 606 4.33 -54.83 -41.93
N TYR A 607 5.61 -54.51 -41.87
CA TYR A 607 6.06 -53.13 -41.80
C TYR A 607 5.60 -52.42 -43.07
N SER A 608 4.86 -51.33 -42.90
CA SER A 608 4.29 -50.57 -44.01
C SER A 608 4.81 -49.14 -44.04
N HIS A 609 5.54 -48.71 -43.02
CA HIS A 609 6.04 -47.35 -42.87
C HIS A 609 7.49 -47.33 -42.39
N ILE A 610 8.22 -46.32 -42.85
CA ILE A 610 9.53 -45.94 -42.35
C ILE A 610 9.37 -44.67 -41.54
N LEU A 611 9.86 -44.69 -40.29
CA LEU A 611 9.84 -43.55 -39.38
C LEU A 611 11.27 -43.02 -39.20
N LEU A 612 11.46 -41.75 -39.52
CA LEU A 612 12.71 -41.03 -39.34
C LEU A 612 12.61 -40.12 -38.10
N TYR A 613 13.48 -40.34 -37.13
CA TYR A 613 13.67 -39.46 -35.97
C TYR A 613 15.03 -38.77 -36.06
N THR A 614 15.17 -37.64 -35.39
CA THR A 614 16.48 -36.99 -35.15
C THR A 614 16.87 -37.13 -33.69
N LYS A 615 18.15 -37.29 -33.40
CA LYS A 615 18.71 -37.46 -32.05
C LYS A 615 19.97 -36.60 -31.89
N ASN A 616 20.08 -35.91 -30.76
CA ASN A 616 21.31 -35.25 -30.31
C ASN A 616 21.67 -35.75 -28.91
N ASP A 617 22.67 -35.12 -28.28
CA ASP A 617 23.15 -35.48 -26.93
C ASP A 617 22.05 -35.34 -25.86
N PHE A 618 20.99 -34.57 -26.12
CA PHE A 618 19.89 -34.31 -25.19
C PHE A 618 18.69 -35.26 -25.39
N GLY A 619 18.68 -36.07 -26.46
CA GLY A 619 17.68 -37.11 -26.69
C GLY A 619 17.15 -37.16 -28.12
N THR A 620 16.10 -37.98 -28.31
CA THR A 620 15.42 -38.19 -29.60
C THR A 620 14.25 -37.22 -29.78
N SER A 621 13.96 -36.85 -31.02
CA SER A 621 12.83 -35.99 -31.37
C SER A 621 11.49 -36.58 -30.95
N LYS A 622 10.57 -35.70 -30.52
CA LYS A 622 9.18 -36.08 -30.20
C LYS A 622 8.40 -36.44 -31.48
N TYR A 623 8.68 -35.72 -32.56
CA TYR A 623 8.05 -35.97 -33.87
C TYR A 623 8.97 -36.81 -34.77
N CYS A 624 8.35 -37.53 -35.69
CA CYS A 624 9.02 -38.31 -36.72
C CYS A 624 8.56 -37.89 -38.12
N SER A 625 9.32 -38.26 -39.15
CA SER A 625 8.82 -38.31 -40.52
C SER A 625 8.42 -39.74 -40.85
N ALA A 626 7.13 -39.97 -41.06
CA ALA A 626 6.62 -41.25 -41.53
C ALA A 626 6.45 -41.22 -43.05
N HIS A 627 6.84 -42.30 -43.73
CA HIS A 627 6.55 -42.49 -45.16
C HIS A 627 6.19 -43.96 -45.40
N ALA A 628 5.13 -44.20 -46.15
CA ALA A 628 4.69 -45.56 -46.49
C ALA A 628 5.61 -46.18 -47.55
N PHE A 629 5.80 -47.49 -47.51
CA PHE A 629 6.51 -48.24 -48.54
C PHE A 629 5.85 -49.61 -48.72
N THR A 630 6.19 -50.29 -49.82
CA THR A 630 5.76 -51.66 -50.10
C THR A 630 6.99 -52.55 -50.11
N ASP A 631 6.98 -53.63 -49.33
CA ASP A 631 7.96 -54.70 -49.38
C ASP A 631 7.73 -55.52 -50.65
N ALA A 632 8.70 -55.51 -51.56
CA ALA A 632 8.60 -56.17 -52.86
C ALA A 632 8.64 -57.71 -52.73
N GLY A 633 9.30 -58.24 -51.70
CA GLY A 633 9.38 -59.67 -51.43
C GLY A 633 8.09 -60.25 -50.84
N ALA A 634 7.32 -59.44 -50.10
CA ALA A 634 6.03 -59.85 -49.53
C ALA A 634 4.98 -60.20 -50.61
N ASP A 635 4.94 -59.44 -51.72
CA ASP A 635 4.02 -59.70 -52.84
C ASP A 635 4.33 -61.00 -53.60
N ILE A 636 5.59 -61.44 -53.59
CA ILE A 636 6.03 -62.70 -54.23
C ILE A 636 5.60 -63.89 -53.38
N ALA A 637 5.69 -63.78 -52.05
CA ALA A 637 5.24 -64.83 -51.12
C ALA A 637 3.70 -64.99 -51.14
N GLU A 638 2.93 -63.90 -51.15
CA GLU A 638 1.46 -63.95 -51.17
C GLU A 638 0.91 -64.54 -52.49
N LYS A 639 1.62 -64.34 -53.62
CA LYS A 639 1.32 -64.98 -54.90
C LYS A 639 1.77 -66.45 -55.01
N ALA A 640 2.61 -66.92 -54.10
CA ALA A 640 3.06 -68.32 -54.06
C ALA A 640 2.18 -69.19 -53.14
N GLU A 641 1.38 -68.59 -52.26
CA GLU A 641 0.42 -69.29 -51.37
C GLU A 641 -1.02 -69.36 -51.90
N LEU A 642 -1.34 -68.61 -52.97
CA LEU A 642 -2.58 -68.72 -53.77
C LEU A 642 -2.35 -69.64 -54.99
#